data_AF-G2FVY9-F1
#
_entry.id   AF-G2FVY9-F1
#
_cell.length_a   1.000
_cell.length_b   1.000
_cell.length_c   1.000
_cell.angle_alpha   90.00
_cell.angle_beta   90.00
_cell.angle_gamma   90.00
#
_symmetry.space_group_name_H-M   'P 1'
#
loop_
_entity.id
_entity.type
_entity.pdbx_description
1 polymer ?
#
loop_
_entity_poly.entity_id
_entity_poly.type
_entity_poly.pdbx_seq_one_letter_code
_entity_poly.pdbx_strand_id
1 'polypeptide(L)'
;MKQAGLDLGSVNTKLVVLENGERVYSQVIPSRFDSVQAGITLINSYVEKHGEKPEKLVVTGYGRVNFPEGRVITEISCQGRGCHAYFPEQMYILDLGGQDAKVIKKNPAGKVVQFIMNDKCAAGTGRFLDVILKGLDLTADELDSAAAAKPIPINSMCTVFAESEVITMLAKGTPKPEVIAGLFKSTAKRLANFVESVGHPECLIFTGGGAHYSLLVRFLEQELKEKVVIPPEPEMTAALGAALLA
;
A
#
# COMPACT_ATOMS: atom_id res chain seq x y z
N MET A 1 6.16 26.69 -10.76
CA MET A 1 6.63 26.31 -9.42
C MET A 1 6.62 24.80 -9.31
N LYS A 2 7.79 24.19 -9.09
CA LYS A 2 7.94 22.73 -8.97
C LYS A 2 7.80 22.28 -7.51
N GLN A 3 6.80 21.45 -7.24
CA GLN A 3 6.44 20.95 -5.91
C GLN A 3 6.70 19.45 -5.84
N ALA A 4 7.53 19.01 -4.91
CA ALA A 4 7.90 17.62 -4.75
C ALA A 4 7.37 16.99 -3.47
N GLY A 5 6.98 15.72 -3.57
CA GLY A 5 6.60 14.86 -2.47
C GLY A 5 7.48 13.62 -2.46
N LEU A 6 8.19 13.42 -1.35
CA LEU A 6 9.08 12.27 -1.14
C LEU A 6 8.50 11.38 -0.03
N ASP A 7 8.08 10.18 -0.39
CA ASP A 7 7.60 9.14 0.52
C ASP A 7 8.71 8.12 0.81
N LEU A 8 9.26 8.15 2.02
CA LEU A 8 10.30 7.25 2.52
C LEU A 8 9.66 6.03 3.18
N GLY A 9 9.05 5.17 2.38
CA GLY A 9 8.42 3.94 2.84
C GLY A 9 9.42 2.90 3.38
N SER A 10 8.89 1.86 4.00
CA SER A 10 9.71 0.77 4.55
C SER A 10 10.16 -0.28 3.51
N VAL A 11 9.49 -0.32 2.36
CA VAL A 11 9.79 -1.24 1.25
C VAL A 11 10.24 -0.47 0.02
N ASN A 12 9.51 0.59 -0.33
CA ASN A 12 9.77 1.43 -1.49
C ASN A 12 9.78 2.90 -1.08
N THR A 13 10.73 3.64 -1.65
CA THR A 13 10.82 5.10 -1.57
C THR A 13 10.32 5.68 -2.89
N LYS A 14 9.44 6.69 -2.82
CA LYS A 14 8.73 7.24 -3.99
C LYS A 14 8.91 8.75 -4.05
N LEU A 15 9.11 9.28 -5.24
CA LEU A 15 9.16 10.71 -5.52
C LEU A 15 8.09 11.05 -6.55
N VAL A 16 7.32 12.10 -6.28
CA VAL A 16 6.41 12.74 -7.25
C VAL A 16 6.78 14.21 -7.32
N VAL A 17 6.91 14.76 -8.52
CA VAL A 17 7.08 16.20 -8.75
C VAL A 17 5.94 16.71 -9.61
N LEU A 18 5.31 17.78 -9.13
CA LEU A 18 4.24 18.49 -9.79
C LEU A 18 4.73 19.85 -10.29
N GLU A 19 4.23 20.28 -11.44
CA GLU A 19 4.36 21.62 -11.96
C GLU A 19 2.97 22.11 -12.35
N ASN A 20 2.54 23.24 -11.77
CA ASN A 20 1.19 23.80 -11.98
C ASN A 20 0.04 22.80 -11.71
N GLY A 21 0.25 21.87 -10.78
CA GLY A 21 -0.72 20.84 -10.40
C GLY A 21 -0.66 19.56 -11.25
N GLU A 22 0.12 19.55 -12.34
CA GLU A 22 0.31 18.39 -13.20
C GLU A 22 1.57 17.62 -12.83
N ARG A 23 1.52 16.28 -12.94
CA ARG A 23 2.68 15.44 -12.66
C ARG A 23 3.66 15.47 -13.81
N VAL A 24 4.84 16.05 -13.58
CA VAL A 24 5.94 16.12 -14.56
C VAL A 24 7.00 15.04 -14.34
N TYR A 25 7.03 14.45 -13.15
CA TYR A 25 7.96 13.38 -12.81
C TYR A 25 7.42 12.47 -11.72
N SER A 26 7.66 11.17 -11.86
CA SER A 26 7.57 10.22 -10.77
C SER A 26 8.66 9.16 -10.89
N GLN A 27 9.13 8.67 -9.75
CA GLN A 27 10.03 7.54 -9.68
C GLN A 27 9.82 6.79 -8.36
N VAL A 28 9.97 5.47 -8.42
CA VAL A 28 9.98 4.57 -7.26
C VAL A 28 11.25 3.74 -7.28
N ILE A 29 11.88 3.56 -6.11
CA ILE A 29 12.99 2.63 -5.92
C ILE A 29 12.81 1.85 -4.61
N PRO A 30 13.40 0.64 -4.49
CA PRO A 30 13.40 -0.09 -3.23
C PRO A 30 14.15 0.68 -2.14
N SER A 31 13.53 0.82 -0.97
CA SER A 31 14.13 1.47 0.22
C SER A 31 15.26 0.64 0.82
N ARG A 32 15.20 -0.69 0.64
CA ARG A 32 16.13 -1.66 1.25
C ARG A 32 16.21 -1.42 2.78
N PHE A 33 17.42 -1.33 3.32
CA PHE A 33 17.66 -1.06 4.74
C PHE A 33 17.78 0.44 5.06
N ASP A 34 17.92 1.30 4.04
CA ASP A 34 18.18 2.74 4.21
C ASP A 34 17.28 3.56 3.28
N SER A 35 16.06 3.84 3.76
CA SER A 35 15.10 4.68 3.06
C SER A 35 15.65 6.09 2.81
N VAL A 36 16.47 6.65 3.71
CA VAL A 36 17.02 8.01 3.58
C VAL A 36 17.97 8.09 2.39
N GLN A 37 18.89 7.14 2.27
CA GLN A 37 19.80 7.07 1.13
C GLN A 37 19.04 6.85 -0.19
N ALA A 38 17.98 6.04 -0.17
CA ALA A 38 17.08 5.90 -1.31
C ALA A 38 16.40 7.24 -1.67
N GLY A 39 15.97 8.02 -0.69
CA GLY A 39 15.40 9.35 -0.92
C GLY A 39 16.38 10.33 -1.55
N ILE A 40 17.63 10.34 -1.06
CA ILE A 40 18.72 11.15 -1.64
C ILE A 40 18.97 10.74 -3.09
N THR A 41 18.96 9.44 -3.37
CA THR A 41 19.14 8.90 -4.72
C THR A 41 18.05 9.39 -5.68
N LEU A 42 16.78 9.41 -5.24
CA LEU A 42 15.68 9.92 -6.08
C LEU A 42 15.80 11.41 -6.36
N ILE A 43 16.13 12.22 -5.35
CA ILE A 43 16.33 13.67 -5.53
C ILE A 43 17.50 13.92 -6.49
N ASN A 44 18.62 13.22 -6.32
CA ASN A 44 19.77 13.35 -7.22
C ASN A 44 19.43 12.94 -8.67
N SER A 45 18.70 11.83 -8.84
CA SER A 45 18.24 11.37 -10.17
C SER A 45 17.34 12.40 -10.85
N TYR A 46 16.48 13.07 -10.07
CA TYR A 46 15.65 14.16 -10.57
C TYR A 46 16.50 15.36 -10.99
N VAL A 47 17.46 15.80 -10.15
CA VAL A 47 18.33 16.94 -10.44
C VAL A 47 19.21 16.68 -11.65
N GLU A 48 19.78 15.48 -11.77
CA GLU A 48 20.59 15.09 -12.93
C GLU A 48 19.78 15.18 -14.24
N LYS A 49 18.50 14.78 -14.20
CA LYS A 49 17.62 14.82 -15.37
C LYS A 49 17.12 16.22 -15.73
N HIS A 50 16.90 17.11 -14.75
CA HIS A 50 16.24 18.40 -14.96
C HIS A 50 17.14 19.63 -14.74
N GLY A 51 18.36 19.44 -14.23
CA GLY A 51 19.33 20.51 -13.96
C GLY A 51 19.08 21.32 -12.69
N GLU A 52 17.99 21.07 -11.97
CA GLU A 52 17.59 21.85 -10.78
C GLU A 52 16.84 21.01 -9.74
N LYS A 53 16.83 21.48 -8.48
CA LYS A 53 16.00 20.91 -7.42
C LYS A 53 14.55 21.42 -7.53
N PRO A 54 13.56 20.65 -7.03
CA PRO A 54 12.22 21.20 -6.81
C PRO A 54 12.26 22.42 -5.89
N GLU A 55 11.45 23.45 -6.17
CA GLU A 55 11.37 24.66 -5.36
C GLU A 55 10.84 24.39 -3.95
N LYS A 56 9.97 23.39 -3.83
CA LYS A 56 9.44 22.94 -2.55
C LYS A 56 9.48 21.43 -2.45
N LEU A 57 9.73 20.95 -1.23
CA LEU A 57 9.78 19.54 -0.90
C LEU A 57 8.98 19.27 0.37
N VAL A 58 8.04 18.34 0.28
CA VAL A 58 7.41 17.70 1.44
C VAL A 58 7.89 16.27 1.54
N VAL A 59 8.20 15.86 2.77
CA VAL A 59 8.74 14.55 3.08
C VAL A 59 7.78 13.80 3.99
N THR A 60 7.51 12.54 3.66
CA THR A 60 6.55 11.66 4.34
C THR A 60 7.08 10.22 4.41
N GLY A 61 6.30 9.30 4.96
CA GLY A 61 6.69 7.89 5.15
C GLY A 61 7.48 7.65 6.43
N TYR A 62 7.94 6.42 6.63
CA TYR A 62 8.64 5.97 7.84
C TYR A 62 9.95 6.74 8.10
N GLY A 63 10.76 6.94 7.04
CA GLY A 63 12.06 7.60 7.12
C GLY A 63 12.02 9.13 7.23
N ARG A 64 10.84 9.75 7.17
CA ARG A 64 10.67 11.21 6.99
C ARG A 64 11.41 12.08 8.00
N VAL A 65 11.51 11.63 9.25
CA VAL A 65 12.12 12.40 10.34
C VAL A 65 13.64 12.45 10.27
N ASN A 66 14.24 11.51 9.51
CA ASN A 66 15.69 11.40 9.35
C ASN A 66 16.17 11.98 8.01
N PHE A 67 15.26 12.46 7.15
CA PHE A 67 15.63 13.07 5.89
C PHE A 67 16.13 14.52 6.13
N PRO A 68 17.23 14.96 5.49
CA PRO A 68 17.93 16.18 5.89
C PRO A 68 17.23 17.49 5.50
N GLU A 69 16.29 17.48 4.56
CA GLU A 69 15.65 18.68 4.02
C GLU A 69 14.16 18.50 3.74
N GLY A 70 13.44 19.61 3.53
CA GLY A 70 12.01 19.60 3.22
C GLY A 70 11.08 19.64 4.44
N ARG A 71 9.82 19.96 4.20
CA ARG A 71 8.79 20.02 5.23
C ARG A 71 8.26 18.62 5.54
N VAL A 72 8.33 18.22 6.81
CA VAL A 72 7.82 16.90 7.22
C VAL A 72 6.30 16.94 7.40
N ILE A 73 5.59 16.02 6.76
CA ILE A 73 4.15 15.78 6.94
C ILE A 73 3.91 14.28 7.16
N THR A 74 2.91 13.92 7.94
CA THR A 74 2.58 12.51 8.21
C THR A 74 2.07 11.81 6.96
N GLU A 75 2.43 10.53 6.81
CA GLU A 75 1.94 9.67 5.73
C GLU A 75 0.43 9.59 5.71
N ILE A 76 -0.22 9.54 6.87
CA ILE A 76 -1.68 9.54 6.99
C ILE A 76 -2.30 10.77 6.32
N SER A 77 -1.74 11.96 6.56
CA SER A 77 -2.23 13.20 5.95
C SER A 77 -1.97 13.26 4.46
N CYS A 78 -0.77 12.86 4.04
CA CYS A 78 -0.41 12.77 2.63
C CYS A 78 -1.31 11.77 1.89
N GLN A 79 -1.55 10.60 2.47
CA GLN A 79 -2.40 9.57 1.91
C GLN A 79 -3.84 10.06 1.73
N GLY A 80 -4.41 10.71 2.75
CA GLY A 80 -5.72 11.35 2.65
C GLY A 80 -5.80 12.36 1.51
N ARG A 81 -4.77 13.23 1.38
CA ARG A 81 -4.71 14.24 0.32
C ARG A 81 -4.55 13.64 -1.07
N GLY A 82 -3.64 12.68 -1.24
CA GLY A 82 -3.38 12.03 -2.53
C GLY A 82 -4.58 11.23 -3.01
N CYS A 83 -5.23 10.48 -2.13
CA CYS A 83 -6.45 9.74 -2.46
C CYS A 83 -7.61 10.69 -2.81
N HIS A 84 -7.76 11.80 -2.10
CA HIS A 84 -8.79 12.79 -2.40
C HIS A 84 -8.62 13.44 -3.79
N ALA A 85 -7.39 13.52 -4.33
CA ALA A 85 -7.16 14.03 -5.67
C ALA A 85 -7.74 13.12 -6.77
N TYR A 86 -7.85 11.81 -6.52
CA TYR A 86 -8.48 10.86 -7.45
C TYR A 86 -9.96 10.62 -7.14
N PHE A 87 -10.30 10.58 -5.86
CA PHE A 87 -11.58 10.13 -5.34
C PHE A 87 -12.10 11.13 -4.29
N PRO A 88 -12.60 12.31 -4.71
CA PRO A 88 -13.01 13.35 -3.78
C PRO A 88 -14.19 12.91 -2.89
N GLU A 89 -15.14 12.15 -3.45
CA GLU A 89 -16.40 11.74 -2.81
C GLU A 89 -16.25 10.58 -1.80
N GLN A 90 -15.19 9.78 -1.89
CA GLN A 90 -15.02 8.54 -1.14
C GLN A 90 -14.26 8.79 0.15
N MET A 91 -14.79 8.41 1.30
CA MET A 91 -14.23 8.83 2.60
C MET A 91 -13.25 7.84 3.22
N TYR A 92 -13.31 6.57 2.86
CA TYR A 92 -12.55 5.51 3.50
C TYR A 92 -11.42 5.04 2.61
N ILE A 93 -10.24 4.92 3.19
CA ILE A 93 -9.01 4.49 2.53
C ILE A 93 -8.44 3.32 3.34
N LEU A 94 -8.19 2.21 2.68
CA LEU A 94 -7.33 1.14 3.17
C LEU A 94 -5.98 1.28 2.47
N ASP A 95 -4.91 1.39 3.25
CA ASP A 95 -3.55 1.39 2.75
C ASP A 95 -2.83 0.13 3.23
N LEU A 96 -2.51 -0.79 2.32
CA LEU A 96 -1.78 -2.01 2.64
C LEU A 96 -0.31 -1.86 2.23
N GLY A 97 0.48 -1.35 3.17
CA GLY A 97 1.93 -1.23 3.07
C GLY A 97 2.64 -2.56 3.32
N GLY A 98 3.97 -2.53 3.25
CA GLY A 98 4.79 -3.71 3.51
C GLY A 98 4.84 -4.10 4.99
N GLN A 99 5.09 -3.14 5.87
CA GLN A 99 5.26 -3.40 7.31
C GLN A 99 4.03 -3.04 8.15
N ASP A 100 3.11 -2.25 7.60
CA ASP A 100 1.90 -1.82 8.27
C ASP A 100 0.69 -1.87 7.33
N ALA A 101 -0.49 -1.77 7.93
CA ALA A 101 -1.74 -1.50 7.24
C ALA A 101 -2.47 -0.36 7.95
N LYS A 102 -3.16 0.50 7.19
CA LYS A 102 -3.86 1.66 7.74
C LYS A 102 -5.28 1.73 7.22
N VAL A 103 -6.21 2.10 8.08
CA VAL A 103 -7.55 2.51 7.67
C VAL A 103 -7.70 3.98 8.03
N ILE A 104 -7.97 4.81 7.03
CA ILE A 104 -8.04 6.26 7.14
C ILE A 104 -9.42 6.71 6.70
N LYS A 105 -10.08 7.52 7.54
CA LYS A 105 -11.32 8.22 7.19
C LYS A 105 -11.02 9.69 6.98
N LYS A 106 -11.36 10.20 5.79
CA LYS A 106 -11.30 11.63 5.44
C LYS A 106 -12.70 12.25 5.41
N ASN A 107 -12.77 13.55 5.64
CA ASN A 107 -13.98 14.34 5.41
C ASN A 107 -14.11 14.75 3.93
N PRO A 108 -15.25 15.36 3.52
CA PRO A 108 -15.45 15.82 2.13
C PRO A 108 -14.41 16.84 1.64
N ALA A 109 -13.75 17.56 2.54
CA ALA A 109 -12.67 18.49 2.21
C ALA A 109 -11.28 17.82 2.08
N GLY A 110 -11.22 16.49 2.16
CA GLY A 110 -9.98 15.73 2.04
C GLY A 110 -9.12 15.68 3.30
N LYS A 111 -9.59 16.23 4.44
CA LYS A 111 -8.86 16.20 5.71
C LYS A 111 -9.14 14.90 6.45
N VAL A 112 -8.08 14.28 6.98
CA VAL A 112 -8.20 13.09 7.83
C VAL A 112 -8.90 13.46 9.13
N VAL A 113 -9.93 12.69 9.50
CA VAL A 113 -10.71 12.87 10.74
C VAL A 113 -10.52 11.71 11.72
N GLN A 114 -10.15 10.53 11.22
CA GLN A 114 -9.91 9.35 12.03
C GLN A 114 -8.97 8.42 11.26
N PHE A 115 -8.10 7.71 11.97
CA PHE A 115 -7.34 6.62 11.41
C PHE A 115 -7.03 5.57 12.49
N ILE A 116 -6.80 4.35 12.04
CA ILE A 116 -6.18 3.28 12.83
C ILE A 116 -5.07 2.64 12.00
N MET A 117 -4.10 2.03 12.68
CA MET A 117 -2.94 1.41 12.04
C MET A 117 -2.59 0.11 12.75
N ASN A 118 -2.24 -0.91 11.98
CA ASN A 118 -1.58 -2.12 12.44
C ASN A 118 -0.13 -2.10 11.98
N ASP A 119 0.80 -1.81 12.89
CA ASP A 119 2.25 -1.74 12.67
C ASP A 119 3.04 -2.75 13.52
N LYS A 120 2.38 -3.45 14.45
CA LYS A 120 3.01 -4.40 15.39
C LYS A 120 3.02 -5.83 14.88
N CYS A 121 2.15 -6.17 13.94
CA CYS A 121 1.94 -7.53 13.50
C CYS A 121 2.02 -7.63 11.98
N ALA A 122 2.97 -8.44 11.49
CA ALA A 122 3.08 -8.75 10.06
C ALA A 122 1.81 -9.40 9.52
N ALA A 123 1.05 -10.13 10.35
CA ALA A 123 -0.22 -10.69 9.96
C ALA A 123 -1.22 -9.57 9.68
N GLY A 124 -1.63 -9.45 8.41
CA GLY A 124 -2.49 -8.35 7.95
C GLY A 124 -1.75 -7.20 7.27
N THR A 125 -0.47 -7.35 6.96
CA THR A 125 0.31 -6.39 6.15
C THR A 125 0.80 -7.06 4.86
N GLY A 126 1.39 -6.30 3.94
CA GLY A 126 2.03 -6.85 2.74
C GLY A 126 3.12 -7.87 3.07
N ARG A 127 3.80 -7.75 4.22
CA ARG A 127 4.82 -8.72 4.66
C ARG A 127 4.27 -10.13 4.86
N PHE A 128 3.00 -10.27 5.25
CA PHE A 128 2.35 -11.58 5.37
C PHE A 128 2.32 -12.29 4.02
N LEU A 129 1.85 -11.59 2.98
CA LEU A 129 1.80 -12.12 1.62
C LEU A 129 3.22 -12.35 1.10
N ASP A 130 4.12 -11.38 1.26
CA ASP A 130 5.51 -11.50 0.77
C ASP A 130 6.23 -12.73 1.29
N VAL A 131 6.12 -13.03 2.59
CA VAL A 131 6.82 -14.19 3.20
C VAL A 131 6.30 -15.48 2.59
N ILE A 132 4.98 -15.66 2.60
CA ILE A 132 4.36 -16.92 2.18
C ILE A 132 4.52 -17.09 0.67
N LEU A 133 4.23 -16.07 -0.13
CA LEU A 133 4.32 -16.14 -1.59
C LEU A 133 5.76 -16.37 -2.09
N LYS A 134 6.77 -15.79 -1.43
CA LYS A 134 8.18 -16.08 -1.74
C LYS A 134 8.56 -17.50 -1.35
N GLY A 135 8.09 -18.01 -0.22
CA GLY A 135 8.31 -19.40 0.19
C GLY A 135 7.67 -20.41 -0.77
N LEU A 136 6.61 -19.99 -1.49
CA LEU A 136 5.92 -20.81 -2.48
C LEU A 136 6.51 -20.76 -3.89
N ASP A 137 7.49 -19.90 -4.16
CA ASP A 137 7.98 -19.60 -5.52
C ASP A 137 6.80 -19.39 -6.49
N LEU A 138 5.92 -18.45 -6.12
CA LEU A 138 4.67 -18.20 -6.86
C LEU A 138 4.97 -17.63 -8.25
N THR A 139 4.42 -18.28 -9.27
CA THR A 139 4.42 -17.78 -10.66
C THR A 139 3.16 -16.97 -10.97
N ALA A 140 3.21 -16.15 -12.02
CA ALA A 140 2.04 -15.39 -12.48
C ALA A 140 0.87 -16.32 -12.88
N ASP A 141 1.16 -17.39 -13.61
CA ASP A 141 0.16 -18.38 -14.06
C ASP A 141 -0.57 -19.05 -12.90
N GLU A 142 0.13 -19.30 -11.78
CA GLU A 142 -0.47 -19.86 -10.57
C GLU A 142 -1.37 -18.86 -9.84
N LEU A 143 -1.02 -17.57 -9.87
CA LEU A 143 -1.88 -16.51 -9.33
C LEU A 143 -3.18 -16.38 -10.13
N ASP A 144 -3.09 -16.46 -11.45
CA ASP A 144 -4.26 -16.46 -12.34
C ASP A 144 -5.13 -17.71 -12.12
N SER A 145 -4.49 -18.87 -11.99
CA SER A 145 -5.18 -20.13 -11.66
C SER A 145 -5.90 -20.05 -10.31
N ALA A 146 -5.30 -19.39 -9.31
CA ALA A 146 -5.90 -19.18 -8.00
C ALA A 146 -7.18 -18.31 -8.07
N ALA A 147 -7.32 -17.45 -9.09
CA ALA A 147 -8.53 -16.68 -9.28
C ALA A 147 -9.76 -17.55 -9.61
N ALA A 148 -9.58 -18.71 -10.25
CA ALA A 148 -10.67 -19.64 -10.54
C ALA A 148 -10.82 -20.75 -9.49
N ALA A 149 -9.83 -20.92 -8.61
CA ALA A 149 -9.78 -22.01 -7.65
C ALA A 149 -10.78 -21.82 -6.49
N LYS A 150 -11.18 -22.93 -5.87
CA LYS A 150 -11.95 -22.92 -4.64
C LYS A 150 -11.01 -22.60 -3.46
N PRO A 151 -11.22 -21.50 -2.71
CA PRO A 151 -10.35 -21.17 -1.58
C PRO A 151 -10.45 -22.23 -0.48
N ILE A 152 -9.31 -22.72 -0.02
CA ILE A 152 -9.25 -23.55 1.20
C ILE A 152 -9.07 -22.67 2.44
N PRO A 153 -9.66 -23.02 3.58
CA PRO A 153 -9.46 -22.26 4.81
C PRO A 153 -8.00 -22.29 5.29
N ILE A 154 -7.47 -21.13 5.63
CA ILE A 154 -6.21 -20.98 6.38
C ILE A 154 -6.57 -20.44 7.75
N ASN A 155 -6.27 -21.21 8.80
CA ASN A 155 -6.75 -20.93 10.16
C ASN A 155 -5.71 -20.16 10.98
N SER A 156 -4.43 -20.27 10.63
CA SER A 156 -3.35 -19.63 11.37
C SER A 156 -3.39 -18.11 11.23
N MET A 157 -3.39 -17.43 12.37
CA MET A 157 -3.37 -15.97 12.41
C MET A 157 -1.95 -15.41 12.30
N CYS A 158 -0.95 -16.05 12.91
CA CYS A 158 0.45 -15.63 12.86
C CYS A 158 1.08 -15.99 11.51
N THR A 159 1.86 -15.08 10.91
CA THR A 159 2.56 -15.31 9.63
C THR A 159 3.41 -16.58 9.65
N VAL A 160 4.14 -16.84 10.75
CA VAL A 160 5.03 -18.02 10.87
C VAL A 160 4.23 -19.33 10.87
N PHE A 161 3.11 -19.35 11.59
CA PHE A 161 2.25 -20.53 11.62
C PHE A 161 1.45 -20.70 10.32
N ALA A 162 1.04 -19.60 9.68
CA ALA A 162 0.37 -19.65 8.39
C ALA A 162 1.29 -20.18 7.29
N GLU A 163 2.56 -19.78 7.27
CA GLU A 163 3.58 -20.35 6.38
C GLU A 163 3.72 -21.86 6.60
N SER A 164 3.83 -22.29 7.85
CA SER A 164 3.93 -23.72 8.20
C SER A 164 2.69 -24.51 7.80
N GLU A 165 1.49 -23.95 8.00
CA GLU A 165 0.20 -24.52 7.59
C GLU A 165 0.16 -24.69 6.07
N VAL A 166 0.50 -23.64 5.33
CA VAL A 166 0.56 -23.63 3.86
C VAL A 166 1.52 -24.71 3.32
N ILE A 167 2.75 -24.78 3.85
CA ILE A 167 3.73 -25.80 3.45
C ILE A 167 3.19 -27.21 3.72
N THR A 168 2.56 -27.41 4.87
CA THR A 168 1.97 -28.71 5.25
C THR A 168 0.83 -29.10 4.31
N MET A 169 -0.02 -28.16 3.90
CA MET A 169 -1.11 -28.42 2.95
C MET A 169 -0.59 -28.87 1.59
N LEU A 170 0.46 -28.21 1.09
CA LEU A 170 1.10 -28.57 -0.17
C LEU A 170 1.77 -29.94 -0.10
N ALA A 171 2.48 -30.24 1.00
CA ALA A 171 3.10 -31.54 1.22
C ALA A 171 2.07 -32.69 1.28
N LYS A 172 0.83 -32.40 1.70
CA LYS A 172 -0.31 -33.35 1.67
C LYS A 172 -0.98 -33.48 0.30
N GLY A 173 -0.48 -32.79 -0.72
CA GLY A 173 -1.01 -32.84 -2.09
C GLY A 173 -2.18 -31.89 -2.35
N THR A 174 -2.42 -30.90 -1.49
CA THR A 174 -3.45 -29.89 -1.75
C THR A 174 -3.05 -29.06 -2.98
N PRO A 175 -3.95 -28.81 -3.95
CA PRO A 175 -3.61 -28.01 -5.12
C PRO A 175 -3.13 -26.61 -4.75
N LYS A 176 -1.94 -26.22 -5.23
CA LYS A 176 -1.33 -24.92 -4.94
C LYS A 176 -2.25 -23.72 -5.24
N PRO A 177 -3.01 -23.67 -6.36
CA PRO A 177 -3.96 -22.59 -6.61
C PRO A 177 -5.05 -22.45 -5.53
N GLU A 178 -5.53 -23.55 -4.95
CA GLU A 178 -6.52 -23.50 -3.87
C GLU A 178 -5.90 -22.89 -2.60
N VAL A 179 -4.67 -23.28 -2.26
CA VAL A 179 -3.91 -22.73 -1.13
C VAL A 179 -3.71 -21.23 -1.28
N ILE A 180 -3.30 -20.77 -2.46
CA ILE A 180 -3.11 -19.34 -2.76
C ILE A 180 -4.45 -18.60 -2.64
N ALA A 181 -5.54 -19.14 -3.22
CA ALA A 181 -6.86 -18.54 -3.09
C ALA A 181 -7.32 -18.44 -1.63
N GLY A 182 -7.02 -19.46 -0.82
CA GLY A 182 -7.24 -19.48 0.63
C GLY A 182 -6.48 -18.37 1.37
N LEU A 183 -5.22 -18.16 1.01
CA LEU A 183 -4.36 -17.11 1.56
C LEU A 183 -4.91 -15.71 1.28
N PHE A 184 -5.27 -15.44 0.04
CA PHE A 184 -5.85 -14.15 -0.33
C PHE A 184 -7.22 -13.93 0.32
N LYS A 185 -8.05 -14.97 0.40
CA LYS A 185 -9.36 -14.87 1.09
C LYS A 185 -9.21 -14.60 2.59
N SER A 186 -8.32 -15.31 3.27
CA SER A 186 -8.04 -15.09 4.70
C SER A 186 -7.52 -13.67 4.95
N THR A 187 -6.64 -13.18 4.06
CA THR A 187 -6.12 -11.81 4.10
C THR A 187 -7.22 -10.78 3.89
N ALA A 188 -8.06 -10.95 2.85
CA ALA A 188 -9.17 -10.06 2.55
C ALA A 188 -10.15 -9.96 3.73
N LYS A 189 -10.54 -11.09 4.33
CA LYS A 189 -11.41 -11.12 5.50
C LYS A 189 -10.83 -10.32 6.68
N ARG A 190 -9.52 -10.43 6.92
CA ARG A 190 -8.84 -9.68 7.97
C ARG A 190 -8.84 -8.17 7.67
N LEU A 191 -8.57 -7.79 6.43
CA LEU A 191 -8.59 -6.39 6.01
C LEU A 191 -10.01 -5.80 6.06
N ALA A 192 -11.03 -6.57 5.68
CA ALA A 192 -12.43 -6.17 5.81
C ALA A 192 -12.80 -5.87 7.27
N ASN A 193 -12.52 -6.80 8.19
CA ASN A 193 -12.73 -6.58 9.62
C ASN A 193 -11.97 -5.34 10.15
N PHE A 194 -10.76 -5.10 9.63
CA PHE A 194 -9.97 -3.94 10.01
C PHE A 194 -10.62 -2.63 9.53
N VAL A 195 -11.13 -2.60 8.30
CA VAL A 195 -11.92 -1.46 7.77
C VAL A 195 -13.18 -1.23 8.59
N GLU A 196 -13.96 -2.29 8.85
CA GLU A 196 -15.22 -2.23 9.60
C GLU A 196 -15.06 -1.69 11.03
N SER A 197 -13.89 -1.90 11.64
CA SER A 197 -13.59 -1.33 12.96
C SER A 197 -13.51 0.21 12.99
N VAL A 198 -13.35 0.86 11.83
CA VAL A 198 -13.48 2.33 11.66
C VAL A 198 -14.87 2.71 11.17
N GLY A 199 -15.48 1.87 10.34
CA GLY A 199 -16.86 2.00 9.88
C GLY A 199 -17.12 1.20 8.61
N HIS A 200 -18.34 1.29 8.10
CA HIS A 200 -18.80 0.54 6.93
C HIS A 200 -18.87 1.48 5.71
N PRO A 201 -17.89 1.42 4.79
CA PRO A 201 -17.88 2.29 3.62
C PRO A 201 -18.77 1.76 2.50
N GLU A 202 -19.57 2.62 1.86
CA GLU A 202 -20.25 2.30 0.59
C GLU A 202 -19.25 2.14 -0.58
N CYS A 203 -18.06 2.74 -0.45
CA CYS A 203 -16.96 2.55 -1.37
C CYS A 203 -15.62 2.76 -0.66
N LEU A 204 -14.72 1.78 -0.82
CA LEU A 204 -13.39 1.79 -0.21
C LEU A 204 -12.34 2.17 -1.26
N ILE A 205 -11.51 3.15 -0.97
CA ILE A 205 -10.28 3.39 -1.75
C ILE A 205 -9.22 2.42 -1.23
N PHE A 206 -8.62 1.61 -2.11
CA PHE A 206 -7.56 0.68 -1.73
C PHE A 206 -6.22 1.09 -2.35
N THR A 207 -5.19 1.24 -1.52
CA THR A 207 -3.86 1.74 -1.89
C THR A 207 -2.74 0.86 -1.33
N GLY A 208 -1.50 1.24 -1.65
CA GLY A 208 -0.31 0.51 -1.25
C GLY A 208 -0.03 -0.69 -2.15
N GLY A 209 1.03 -1.44 -1.82
CA GLY A 209 1.46 -2.59 -2.63
C GLY A 209 0.40 -3.70 -2.72
N GLY A 210 -0.43 -3.84 -1.69
CA GLY A 210 -1.52 -4.81 -1.67
C GLY A 210 -2.56 -4.64 -2.77
N ALA A 211 -2.78 -3.40 -3.23
CA ALA A 211 -3.79 -3.10 -4.23
C ALA A 211 -3.45 -3.64 -5.63
N HIS A 212 -2.20 -4.05 -5.87
CA HIS A 212 -1.78 -4.71 -7.12
C HIS A 212 -2.30 -6.14 -7.27
N TYR A 213 -2.72 -6.78 -6.17
CA TYR A 213 -3.26 -8.14 -6.22
C TYR A 213 -4.75 -8.11 -6.55
N SER A 214 -5.10 -8.26 -7.83
CA SER A 214 -6.51 -8.32 -8.29
C SER A 214 -7.34 -9.36 -7.53
N LEU A 215 -6.74 -10.50 -7.18
CA LEU A 215 -7.39 -11.54 -6.38
C LEU A 215 -7.71 -11.07 -4.95
N LEU A 216 -6.82 -10.29 -4.34
CA LEU A 216 -7.06 -9.69 -3.02
C LEU A 216 -8.20 -8.69 -3.08
N VAL A 217 -8.19 -7.81 -4.10
CA VAL A 217 -9.24 -6.81 -4.35
C VAL A 217 -10.60 -7.48 -4.47
N ARG A 218 -10.70 -8.52 -5.30
CA ARG A 218 -11.95 -9.25 -5.53
C ARG A 218 -12.48 -9.89 -4.24
N PHE A 219 -11.62 -10.53 -3.44
CA PHE A 219 -12.07 -11.07 -2.16
C PHE A 219 -12.44 -9.96 -1.17
N LEU A 220 -11.74 -8.83 -1.18
CA LEU A 220 -12.06 -7.70 -0.32
C LEU A 220 -13.43 -7.12 -0.63
N GLU A 221 -13.79 -6.97 -1.91
CA GLU A 221 -15.15 -6.58 -2.34
C GLU A 221 -16.20 -7.59 -1.88
N GLN A 222 -15.90 -8.90 -1.94
CA GLN A 222 -16.83 -9.94 -1.49
C GLN A 222 -17.05 -9.92 0.03
N GLU A 223 -15.99 -9.72 0.81
CA GLU A 223 -16.07 -9.69 2.28
C GLU A 223 -16.78 -8.41 2.75
N LEU A 224 -16.50 -7.25 2.14
CA LEU A 224 -17.15 -5.98 2.46
C LEU A 224 -18.57 -5.87 1.89
N LYS A 225 -18.87 -6.59 0.81
CA LYS A 225 -20.07 -6.43 -0.03
C LYS A 225 -20.23 -5.03 -0.62
N GLU A 226 -19.10 -4.35 -0.83
CA GLU A 226 -19.03 -2.96 -1.24
C GLU A 226 -17.95 -2.78 -2.30
N LYS A 227 -18.03 -1.70 -3.08
CA LYS A 227 -17.10 -1.46 -4.19
C LYS A 227 -15.72 -1.04 -3.68
N VAL A 228 -14.68 -1.62 -4.25
CA VAL A 228 -13.29 -1.17 -4.04
C VAL A 228 -12.82 -0.38 -5.27
N VAL A 229 -12.31 0.83 -5.05
CA VAL A 229 -11.69 1.65 -6.11
C VAL A 229 -10.20 1.80 -5.86
N ILE A 230 -9.42 1.77 -6.92
CA ILE A 230 -7.96 1.77 -6.86
C ILE A 230 -7.45 2.97 -7.67
N PRO A 231 -6.56 3.81 -7.11
CA PRO A 231 -5.88 4.85 -7.88
C PRO A 231 -5.04 4.24 -9.02
N PRO A 232 -4.74 5.00 -10.09
CA PRO A 232 -3.89 4.48 -11.18
C PRO A 232 -2.52 3.96 -10.71
N GLU A 233 -1.93 4.60 -9.69
CA GLU A 233 -0.67 4.20 -9.06
C GLU A 233 -0.88 4.13 -7.53
N PRO A 234 -1.41 3.01 -7.01
CA PRO A 234 -1.85 2.92 -5.61
C PRO A 234 -0.73 3.07 -4.58
N GLU A 235 0.52 2.77 -4.93
CA GLU A 235 1.70 2.93 -4.09
C GLU A 235 2.26 4.36 -4.08
N MET A 236 1.83 5.21 -5.03
CA MET A 236 2.37 6.57 -5.22
C MET A 236 1.52 7.65 -4.54
N THR A 237 0.35 7.29 -3.99
CA THR A 237 -0.62 8.25 -3.44
C THR A 237 -0.06 9.08 -2.29
N ALA A 238 0.77 8.52 -1.42
CA ALA A 238 1.39 9.27 -0.33
C ALA A 238 2.38 10.31 -0.86
N ALA A 239 3.22 9.95 -1.84
CA ALA A 239 4.14 10.89 -2.48
C ALA A 239 3.37 11.97 -3.26
N LEU A 240 2.30 11.61 -3.97
CA LEU A 240 1.42 12.57 -4.64
C LEU A 240 0.80 13.55 -3.64
N GLY A 241 0.25 13.05 -2.53
CA GLY A 241 -0.33 13.88 -1.50
C GLY A 241 0.68 14.80 -0.83
N ALA A 242 1.91 14.34 -0.62
CA ALA A 242 3.02 15.16 -0.16
C ALA A 242 3.32 16.29 -1.16
N ALA A 243 3.41 15.99 -2.45
CA ALA A 243 3.65 17.00 -3.49
C ALA A 243 2.54 18.05 -3.55
N LEU A 244 1.27 17.63 -3.41
CA LEU A 244 0.10 18.53 -3.35
C LEU A 244 0.06 19.42 -2.09
N LEU A 245 0.85 19.11 -1.06
CA LEU A 245 0.92 19.86 0.20
C LEU A 245 2.18 20.74 0.30
N ALA A 246 3.03 20.75 -0.73
CA ALA A 246 4.30 21.46 -0.75
C ALA A 246 4.13 22.99 -0.90
#